data_AF-A0A660QGX0-F1
#
_entry.id   AF-A0A660QGX0-F1
#
_cell.length_a   1.000
_cell.length_b   1.000
_cell.length_c   1.000
_cell.angle_alpha   90.00
_cell.angle_beta   90.00
_cell.angle_gamma   90.00
#
_symmetry.space_group_name_H-M   'P 1'
#
loop_
_entity.id
_entity.type
_entity.pdbx_description
1 polymer ?
#
loop_
_entity_poly.entity_id
_entity_poly.type
_entity_poly.pdbx_seq_one_letter_code
_entity_poly.pdbx_strand_id
1 'polypeptide(L)'
;MKKGSGTHVSTFENDPQVPGEWKAVDFVTNISDFKPGSKSWKGDLFLKEFEFHKGGSTHKSFWTWTKGHVYHAGDQTDAKYTVEKIDGEDYLFLEWMSGDVTIRGRKPKYYVFKRR
;
A
#
# COMPACT_ATOMS: atom_id res chain seq x y z
N MET A 1 6.33 -38.34 -3.93
CA MET A 1 5.61 -37.26 -4.64
C MET A 1 4.94 -36.36 -3.61
N LYS A 2 5.38 -35.10 -3.45
CA LYS A 2 4.62 -34.10 -2.69
C LYS A 2 4.08 -33.08 -3.68
N LYS A 3 2.79 -33.21 -4.05
CA LYS A 3 2.03 -32.12 -4.65
C LYS A 3 1.24 -31.47 -3.53
N GLY A 4 1.72 -30.33 -3.07
CA GLY A 4 0.91 -29.37 -2.32
C GLY A 4 0.87 -28.09 -3.12
N SER A 5 0.06 -28.02 -4.17
CA SER A 5 -0.33 -26.72 -4.72
C SER A 5 -1.40 -26.17 -3.80
N GLY A 6 -0.97 -25.50 -2.73
CA GLY A 6 -1.86 -24.62 -1.99
C GLY A 6 -2.16 -23.42 -2.88
N THR A 7 -3.21 -23.51 -3.69
CA THR A 7 -3.79 -22.34 -4.33
C THR A 7 -4.35 -21.49 -3.20
N HIS A 8 -3.65 -20.44 -2.79
CA HIS A 8 -4.23 -19.41 -1.94
C HIS A 8 -5.26 -18.68 -2.79
N VAL A 9 -6.48 -19.21 -2.87
CA VAL A 9 -7.62 -18.45 -3.36
C VAL A 9 -8.04 -17.56 -2.20
N SER A 10 -7.30 -16.47 -1.97
CA SER A 10 -7.81 -15.41 -1.11
C SER A 10 -8.97 -14.77 -1.86
N THR A 11 -10.19 -15.04 -1.42
CA THR A 11 -11.37 -14.35 -1.92
C THR A 11 -11.23 -12.86 -1.66
N PHE A 12 -11.62 -12.02 -2.61
CA PHE A 12 -11.65 -10.58 -2.41
C PHE A 12 -12.58 -10.22 -1.24
N GLU A 13 -12.02 -9.69 -0.17
CA GLU A 13 -12.73 -8.94 0.87
C GLU A 13 -12.66 -7.44 0.54
N ASN A 14 -13.83 -6.79 0.54
CA ASN A 14 -13.95 -5.35 0.31
C ASN A 14 -13.63 -4.57 1.59
N ASP A 15 -12.82 -3.52 1.46
CA ASP A 15 -12.67 -2.48 2.47
C ASP A 15 -13.45 -1.24 2.02
N PRO A 16 -14.60 -0.91 2.64
CA PRO A 16 -15.43 0.22 2.20
C PRO A 16 -14.72 1.58 2.36
N GLN A 17 -13.66 1.65 3.18
CA GLN A 17 -12.93 2.89 3.45
C GLN A 17 -11.79 3.13 2.47
N VAL A 18 -11.57 2.29 1.46
CA VAL A 18 -10.36 2.34 0.62
C VAL A 18 -10.61 2.84 -0.80
N PRO A 19 -11.72 2.48 -1.49
CA PRO A 19 -12.00 2.98 -2.83
C PRO A 19 -11.91 4.50 -2.95
N GLY A 20 -11.37 4.95 -4.08
CA GLY A 20 -11.14 6.36 -4.39
C GLY A 20 -9.67 6.70 -4.63
N GLU A 21 -9.43 7.99 -4.82
CA GLU A 21 -8.12 8.55 -5.15
C GLU A 21 -7.36 8.97 -3.89
N TRP A 22 -6.07 8.62 -3.87
CA TRP A 22 -5.14 8.95 -2.81
C TRP A 22 -3.91 9.64 -3.39
N LYS A 23 -3.48 10.75 -2.79
CA LYS A 23 -2.29 11.50 -3.21
C LYS A 23 -1.15 11.29 -2.23
N ALA A 24 0.04 10.93 -2.73
CA ALA A 24 1.20 10.74 -1.88
C ALA A 24 1.64 12.08 -1.26
N VAL A 25 1.84 12.08 0.06
CA VAL A 25 2.24 13.26 0.84
C VAL A 25 3.56 13.07 1.58
N ASP A 26 3.94 11.83 1.91
CA ASP A 26 5.20 11.55 2.60
C ASP A 26 5.71 10.12 2.35
N PHE A 27 6.91 9.83 2.82
CA PHE A 27 7.50 8.50 2.90
C PHE A 27 8.26 8.34 4.21
N VAL A 28 7.78 7.45 5.08
CA VAL A 28 8.21 7.34 6.48
C VAL A 28 8.75 5.95 6.80
N THR A 29 9.61 5.86 7.82
CA THR A 29 10.18 4.55 8.24
C THR A 29 9.15 3.75 9.03
N ASN A 30 8.46 4.39 9.96
CA ASN A 30 7.34 3.83 10.71
C ASN A 30 6.12 4.73 10.54
N ILE A 31 4.91 4.16 10.66
CA ILE A 31 3.64 4.92 10.63
C ILE A 31 3.67 6.05 11.68
N SER A 32 4.19 5.77 12.89
CA SER A 32 4.31 6.75 13.98
C SER A 32 5.24 7.94 13.69
N ASP A 33 6.08 7.85 12.66
CA ASP A 33 6.97 8.96 12.27
C ASP A 33 6.23 10.02 11.44
N PHE A 34 5.03 9.70 10.93
CA PHE A 34 4.25 10.62 10.13
C PHE A 34 3.75 11.81 10.93
N LYS A 35 3.89 13.00 10.34
CA LYS A 35 3.42 14.27 10.91
C LYS A 35 2.58 14.99 9.86
N PRO A 36 1.25 15.06 10.03
CA PRO A 36 0.38 15.78 9.10
C PRO A 36 0.89 17.20 8.81
N GLY A 37 0.81 17.62 7.54
CA GLY A 37 1.25 18.94 7.10
C GLY A 37 2.77 19.12 6.98
N SER A 38 3.59 18.14 7.39
CA SER A 38 5.05 18.18 7.26
C SER A 38 5.56 16.96 6.51
N LYS A 39 6.32 17.19 5.42
CA LYS A 39 6.97 16.10 4.68
C LYS A 39 8.32 15.73 5.32
N SER A 40 8.39 14.52 5.87
CA SER A 40 9.62 13.94 6.45
C SER A 40 10.63 13.59 5.36
N TRP A 41 10.15 13.00 4.26
CA TRP A 41 11.00 12.60 3.13
C TRP A 41 11.57 13.80 2.38
N LYS A 42 12.90 13.87 2.27
CA LYS A 42 13.60 14.98 1.62
C LYS A 42 13.72 14.84 0.10
N GLY A 43 13.56 13.62 -0.42
CA GLY A 43 13.61 13.36 -1.86
C GLY A 43 12.25 13.50 -2.55
N ASP A 44 12.24 13.20 -3.84
CA ASP A 44 11.01 13.01 -4.58
C ASP A 44 10.33 11.70 -4.19
N LEU A 45 9.00 11.76 -4.09
CA LEU A 45 8.16 10.57 -3.96
C LEU A 45 8.05 9.93 -5.34
N PHE A 46 8.47 8.68 -5.51
CA PHE A 46 8.37 8.00 -6.80
C PHE A 46 6.90 7.69 -7.14
N LEU A 47 6.19 7.13 -6.16
CA LEU A 47 4.75 6.93 -6.25
C LEU A 47 4.04 8.23 -5.86
N LYS A 48 3.27 8.81 -6.78
CA LYS A 48 2.62 10.12 -6.61
C LYS A 48 1.16 10.02 -6.19
N GLU A 49 0.50 8.96 -6.63
CA GLU A 49 -0.91 8.71 -6.38
C GLU A 49 -1.18 7.21 -6.39
N PHE A 50 -2.29 6.85 -5.79
CA PHE A 50 -2.80 5.49 -5.81
C PHE A 50 -4.32 5.55 -5.81
N GLU A 51 -4.95 4.85 -6.73
CA GLU A 51 -6.40 4.76 -6.82
C GLU A 51 -6.84 3.31 -6.67
N PHE A 52 -7.80 3.10 -5.76
CA PHE A 52 -8.46 1.82 -5.53
C PHE A 52 -9.83 1.84 -6.19
N HIS A 53 -10.08 0.89 -7.07
CA HIS A 53 -11.41 0.69 -7.65
C HIS A 53 -12.17 -0.38 -6.85
N LYS A 54 -13.49 -0.29 -6.86
CA LYS A 54 -14.35 -1.35 -6.31
C LYS A 54 -14.05 -2.69 -7.01
N GLY A 55 -14.15 -3.80 -6.27
CA GLY A 55 -13.92 -5.14 -6.81
C GLY A 55 -12.45 -5.56 -6.94
N GLY A 56 -11.52 -4.88 -6.26
CA GLY A 56 -10.15 -5.37 -6.06
C GLY A 56 -9.14 -5.00 -7.15
N SER A 57 -9.49 -4.08 -8.06
CA SER A 57 -8.56 -3.51 -9.04
C SER A 57 -8.05 -2.12 -8.62
N THR A 58 -7.00 -1.65 -9.26
CA THR A 58 -6.43 -0.32 -9.07
C THR A 58 -6.25 0.38 -10.42
N HIS A 59 -5.86 1.66 -10.43
CA HIS A 59 -5.46 2.37 -11.66
C HIS A 59 -4.29 1.73 -12.42
N LYS A 60 -3.53 0.79 -11.83
CA LYS A 60 -2.49 0.02 -12.50
C LYS A 60 -2.89 -1.44 -12.58
N SER A 61 -2.89 -2.01 -13.78
CA SER A 61 -3.27 -3.41 -14.02
C SER A 61 -2.38 -4.45 -13.32
N PHE A 62 -1.15 -4.06 -12.96
CA PHE A 62 -0.23 -4.93 -12.21
C PHE A 62 -0.47 -4.91 -10.69
N TRP A 63 -1.37 -4.05 -10.18
CA TRP A 63 -1.78 -4.02 -8.79
C TRP A 63 -3.25 -4.42 -8.63
N THR A 64 -3.48 -5.39 -7.75
CA THR A 64 -4.81 -5.73 -7.22
C THR A 64 -4.82 -5.52 -5.72
N TRP A 65 -6.01 -5.50 -5.12
CA TRP A 65 -6.14 -5.29 -3.68
C TRP A 65 -7.27 -6.12 -3.07
N THR A 66 -7.14 -6.37 -1.79
CA THR A 66 -8.21 -6.81 -0.90
C THR A 66 -8.01 -6.11 0.44
N LYS A 67 -8.92 -6.27 1.40
CA LYS A 67 -8.83 -5.60 2.70
C LYS A 67 -7.46 -5.83 3.35
N GLY A 68 -6.76 -4.74 3.64
CA GLY A 68 -5.43 -4.70 4.25
C GLY A 68 -4.24 -5.02 3.34
N HIS A 69 -4.45 -5.39 2.08
CA HIS A 69 -3.40 -5.91 1.19
C HIS A 69 -3.46 -5.35 -0.24
N VAL A 70 -2.30 -5.04 -0.82
CA VAL A 70 -2.09 -4.74 -2.24
C VAL A 70 -1.09 -5.75 -2.80
N TYR A 71 -1.50 -6.47 -3.83
CA TYR A 71 -0.66 -7.46 -4.51
C TYR A 71 -0.10 -6.90 -5.80
N HIS A 72 1.20 -7.07 -6.04
CA HIS A 72 1.85 -6.73 -7.30
C HIS A 72 2.12 -7.99 -8.13
N ALA A 73 1.47 -8.12 -9.29
CA ALA A 73 1.51 -9.33 -10.11
C ALA A 73 2.89 -9.63 -10.72
N GLY A 74 3.69 -8.61 -11.01
CA GLY A 74 5.01 -8.76 -11.63
C GLY A 74 6.09 -9.33 -10.70
N ASP A 75 6.31 -8.71 -9.53
CA ASP A 75 7.30 -9.15 -8.54
C ASP A 75 6.74 -10.09 -7.45
N GLN A 76 5.44 -10.40 -7.52
CA GLN A 76 4.72 -11.29 -6.60
C GLN A 76 4.77 -10.83 -5.13
N THR A 77 4.83 -9.53 -4.90
CA THR A 77 4.81 -8.96 -3.54
C THR A 77 3.40 -8.74 -3.02
N ASP A 78 3.25 -8.92 -1.71
CA ASP A 78 2.05 -8.63 -0.94
C ASP A 78 2.37 -7.51 0.07
N ALA A 79 1.93 -6.29 -0.26
CA ALA A 79 2.16 -5.10 0.54
C ALA A 79 0.96 -4.84 1.45
N LYS A 80 1.19 -4.68 2.75
CA LYS A 80 0.11 -4.29 3.66
C LYS A 80 -0.22 -2.81 3.54
N TYR A 81 -1.47 -2.49 3.77
CA TYR A 81 -1.88 -1.12 4.02
C TYR A 81 -2.72 -0.96 5.28
N THR A 82 -2.77 0.27 5.79
CA THR A 82 -3.68 0.68 6.86
C THR A 82 -4.21 2.07 6.56
N VAL A 83 -5.49 2.30 6.86
CA VAL A 83 -6.13 3.61 6.78
C VAL A 83 -6.30 4.16 8.19
N GLU A 84 -5.85 5.39 8.43
CA GLU A 84 -6.04 6.08 9.71
C GLU A 84 -6.66 7.45 9.49
N LYS A 85 -7.52 7.87 10.43
CA LYS A 85 -8.04 9.23 10.47
C LYS A 85 -7.20 10.06 11.44
N ILE A 86 -6.54 11.10 10.92
CA ILE A 86 -5.66 11.99 11.68
C ILE A 86 -6.10 13.42 11.41
N ASP A 87 -6.44 14.17 12.46
CA ASP A 87 -6.95 15.54 12.36
C ASP A 87 -8.17 15.68 11.42
N GLY A 88 -9.05 14.68 11.42
CA GLY A 88 -10.27 14.63 10.59
C GLY A 88 -10.06 14.13 9.16
N GLU A 89 -8.82 14.01 8.72
CA GLU A 89 -8.43 13.62 7.36
C GLU A 89 -8.05 12.14 7.29
N ASP A 90 -8.34 11.48 6.17
CA ASP A 90 -7.98 10.07 5.97
C ASP A 90 -6.59 9.96 5.33
N TYR A 91 -5.74 9.12 5.94
CA TYR A 91 -4.43 8.78 5.45
C TYR A 91 -4.30 7.28 5.22
N LEU A 92 -3.67 6.91 4.12
CA LEU A 92 -3.32 5.54 3.78
C LEU A 92 -1.82 5.36 3.94
N PHE A 93 -1.42 4.38 4.73
CA PHE A 93 -0.04 3.92 4.86
C PHE A 93 0.11 2.63 4.08
N LEU A 94 0.93 2.64 3.03
CA LEU A 94 1.18 1.48 2.17
C LEU A 94 2.65 1.06 2.26
N GLU A 95 2.89 -0.21 2.57
CA GLU A 95 4.24 -0.78 2.57
C GLU A 95 4.90 -0.67 1.18
N TRP A 96 6.15 -0.21 1.16
CA TRP A 96 6.95 -0.14 -0.05
C TRP A 96 7.83 -1.37 -0.20
N MET A 97 7.39 -2.30 -1.04
CA MET A 97 8.03 -3.59 -1.32
C MET A 97 9.21 -3.47 -2.30
N SER A 98 10.13 -2.56 -2.01
CA SER A 98 11.34 -2.35 -2.81
C SER A 98 12.30 -3.56 -2.79
N GLY A 99 13.34 -3.51 -3.62
CA GLY A 99 14.46 -4.45 -3.55
C GLY A 99 15.15 -4.52 -2.18
N ASP A 100 15.13 -3.45 -1.39
CA ASP A 100 15.61 -3.50 0.00
C ASP A 100 14.79 -4.48 0.86
N VAL A 101 13.49 -4.63 0.58
CA VAL A 101 12.61 -5.59 1.24
C VAL A 101 12.74 -6.96 0.59
N THR A 102 12.53 -7.06 -0.72
CA THR A 102 12.41 -8.35 -1.42
C THR A 102 13.74 -9.07 -1.63
N ILE A 103 14.85 -8.35 -1.78
CA ILE A 103 16.18 -8.93 -2.03
C ILE A 103 17.04 -8.92 -0.76
N ARG A 104 16.96 -7.83 0.03
CA ARG A 104 17.83 -7.63 1.20
C ARG A 104 17.15 -7.94 2.54
N GLY A 105 15.88 -8.33 2.55
CA GLY A 105 15.16 -8.74 3.76
C GLY A 105 14.95 -7.62 4.78
N ARG A 106 15.01 -6.34 4.37
CA ARG A 106 14.74 -5.21 5.25
C ARG A 106 13.25 -5.08 5.51
N LYS A 107 12.89 -4.44 6.63
CA LYS A 107 11.51 -4.05 6.88
C LYS A 107 11.04 -3.01 5.85
N PRO A 108 9.79 -3.09 5.39
CA PRO A 108 9.23 -2.07 4.51
C PRO A 108 9.16 -0.72 5.23
N LYS A 109 9.34 0.33 4.43
CA LYS A 109 8.95 1.69 4.78
C LYS A 109 7.55 1.97 4.22
N TYR A 110 6.95 3.09 4.57
CA TYR A 110 5.57 3.38 4.20
C TYR A 110 5.48 4.60 3.30
N TYR A 111 4.85 4.46 2.14
CA TYR A 111 4.26 5.61 1.48
C TYR A 111 3.04 6.06 2.28
N VAL A 112 2.95 7.37 2.50
CA VAL A 112 1.79 8.00 3.13
C VAL A 112 1.01 8.73 2.05
N PHE A 113 -0.25 8.39 1.90
CA PHE A 113 -1.18 9.09 1.01
C PHE A 113 -2.27 9.77 1.81
N LYS A 114 -2.72 10.93 1.34
CA LYS A 114 -3.91 11.61 1.82
C LYS A 114 -5.06 11.37 0.84
N ARG A 115 -6.27 11.11 1.34
CA ARG A 115 -7.48 11.05 0.52
C ARG A 115 -7.71 12.37 -0.21
N ARG A 116 -8.14 12.31 -1.47
CA ARG A 116 -8.61 13.48 -2.24
C ARG A 116 -10.07 13.79 -1.99
#